data_AF-A0A945WP81-F1
#
_entry.id   AF-A0A945WP81-F1
#
_cell.length_a   1.000
_cell.length_b   1.000
_cell.length_c   1.000
_cell.angle_alpha   90.00
_cell.angle_beta   90.00
_cell.angle_gamma   90.00
#
_symmetry.space_group_name_H-M   'P 1'
#
loop_
_entity.id
_entity.type
_entity.pdbx_description
1 polymer ?
#
loop_
_entity_poly.entity_id
_entity_poly.type
_entity_poly.pdbx_seq_one_letter_code
_entity_poly.pdbx_strand_id
1 'polypeptide(L)'
;MKKKIRHSMDIALTALGIGVIFTAVIMGYTLEVRMQLPIALFGVLLMEAGIWGLSAKLFPNERKFITLRAELDGMVDLVRELNSSALSDSDAAGEHFDRTLAEMHESVNRMSQLAGIQAHVADRK
;
A
#
# COMPACT_ATOMS: atom_id res chain seq x y z
N MET A 1 15.29 -7.06 7.50
CA MET A 1 15.08 -5.87 8.37
C MET A 1 13.76 -5.09 8.15
N LYS A 2 12.88 -5.39 7.17
CA LYS A 2 11.62 -4.64 6.92
C LYS A 2 10.38 -5.09 7.72
N LYS A 3 10.43 -6.23 8.42
CA LYS A 3 9.34 -6.71 9.31
C LYS A 3 9.37 -6.04 10.70
N LYS A 4 10.57 -5.72 11.22
CA LYS A 4 10.76 -5.13 12.57
C LYS A 4 10.17 -3.74 12.72
N ILE A 5 10.27 -2.87 11.71
CA ILE A 5 9.74 -1.48 11.78
C ILE A 5 8.21 -1.47 11.77
N ARG A 6 7.58 -2.37 11.01
CA ARG A 6 6.11 -2.50 10.92
C ARG A 6 5.51 -2.94 12.24
N HIS A 7 6.01 -4.05 12.76
CA HIS A 7 5.63 -4.57 14.08
C HIS A 7 5.93 -3.54 15.20
N SER A 8 7.03 -2.80 15.10
CA SER A 8 7.37 -1.75 16.05
C SER A 8 6.40 -0.57 16.04
N MET A 9 5.81 -0.23 14.89
CA MET A 9 4.90 0.91 14.76
C MET A 9 3.49 0.58 15.27
N ASP A 10 3.00 -0.62 14.96
CA ASP A 10 1.71 -1.10 15.48
C ASP A 10 1.80 -1.29 17.02
N ILE A 11 2.94 -1.80 17.52
CA ILE A 11 3.25 -1.87 18.95
C ILE A 11 3.33 -0.47 19.57
N ALA A 12 4.02 0.48 18.93
CA ALA A 12 4.14 1.84 19.45
C ALA A 12 2.77 2.53 19.54
N LEU A 13 1.90 2.33 18.54
CA LEU A 13 0.56 2.92 18.53
C LEU A 13 -0.35 2.30 19.61
N THR A 14 -0.27 0.99 19.79
CA THR A 14 -0.98 0.26 20.85
C THR A 14 -0.47 0.69 22.23
N ALA A 15 0.85 0.79 22.42
CA ALA A 15 1.47 1.25 23.66
C ALA A 15 1.10 2.71 23.98
N LEU A 16 0.98 3.56 22.95
CA LEU A 16 0.53 4.94 23.09
C LEU A 16 -0.94 5.01 23.53
N GLY A 17 -1.81 4.20 22.93
CA GLY A 17 -3.22 4.09 23.35
C GLY A 17 -3.36 3.67 24.82
N ILE A 18 -2.59 2.67 25.25
CA ILE A 18 -2.52 2.24 26.66
C ILE A 18 -2.05 3.40 27.56
N GLY A 19 -1.00 4.11 27.15
CA GLY A 19 -0.50 5.27 27.89
C GLY A 19 -1.55 6.35 28.09
N VAL A 20 -2.30 6.70 27.04
CA VAL A 20 -3.39 7.68 27.09
C VAL A 20 -4.50 7.26 28.07
N ILE A 21 -4.90 5.99 28.05
CA ILE A 21 -5.91 5.46 28.98
C ILE A 21 -5.40 5.54 30.42
N PHE A 22 -4.16 5.11 30.68
CA PHE A 22 -3.57 5.18 32.02
C PHE A 22 -3.46 6.62 32.53
N THR A 23 -3.03 7.57 31.68
CA THR A 23 -2.98 8.98 32.05
C THR A 23 -4.38 9.52 32.38
N ALA A 24 -5.39 9.17 31.59
CA ALA A 24 -6.78 9.57 31.84
C ALA A 24 -7.34 8.99 33.15
N VAL A 25 -6.95 7.76 33.51
CA VAL A 25 -7.34 7.14 34.79
C VAL A 25 -6.62 7.79 35.97
N ILE A 26 -5.31 8.00 35.89
CA ILE A 26 -4.51 8.62 36.95
C ILE A 26 -4.93 10.07 37.21
N MET A 27 -5.21 10.84 36.16
CA MET A 27 -5.75 12.20 36.29
C MET A 27 -7.25 12.24 36.60
N GLY A 28 -7.93 11.10 36.77
CA GLY A 28 -9.36 11.07 37.15
C GLY A 28 -9.66 11.74 38.50
N TYR A 29 -8.64 11.96 39.34
CA TYR A 29 -8.78 12.74 40.57
C TYR A 29 -8.91 14.26 40.32
N THR A 30 -8.41 14.76 39.18
CA THR A 30 -8.40 16.19 38.82
C THR A 30 -9.31 16.53 37.65
N LEU A 31 -9.70 15.55 36.84
CA LEU A 31 -10.57 15.71 35.67
C LEU A 31 -11.99 15.25 35.97
N GLU A 32 -12.97 16.09 35.66
CA GLU A 32 -14.37 15.69 35.68
C GLU A 32 -14.62 14.50 34.75
N VAL A 33 -15.47 13.57 35.18
CA VAL A 33 -15.85 12.34 34.44
C VAL A 33 -16.26 12.64 32.99
N ARG A 34 -16.87 13.82 32.76
CA ARG A 34 -17.33 14.28 31.45
C ARG A 34 -16.19 14.52 30.45
N MET A 35 -15.01 14.89 30.93
CA MET A 35 -13.80 15.07 30.12
C MET A 35 -12.95 13.79 30.08
N GLN A 36 -13.00 12.97 31.13
CA GLN A 36 -12.28 11.70 31.20
C GLN A 36 -12.79 10.68 30.18
N LEU A 37 -14.11 10.60 30.01
CA LEU A 37 -14.76 9.61 29.15
C LEU A 37 -14.38 9.71 27.66
N PRO A 38 -14.39 10.89 27.00
CA PRO A 38 -13.93 10.99 25.61
C PRO A 38 -12.43 10.72 25.45
N ILE A 39 -11.59 11.04 26.44
CA ILE A 39 -10.14 10.77 26.39
C ILE A 39 -9.87 9.27 26.48
N ALA A 40 -10.56 8.56 27.38
CA ALA A 40 -10.47 7.10 27.46
C ALA A 40 -10.95 6.44 26.16
N LEU A 41 -12.07 6.92 25.61
CA LEU A 41 -12.59 6.43 24.33
C LEU A 41 -11.61 6.66 23.17
N PHE A 42 -10.93 7.82 23.14
CA PHE A 42 -9.89 8.11 22.17
C PHE A 42 -8.68 7.16 22.31
N GLY A 43 -8.26 6.85 23.54
CA GLY A 43 -7.21 5.87 23.81
C GLY A 43 -7.58 4.46 23.32
N VAL A 44 -8.83 4.04 23.48
CA VAL A 44 -9.34 2.76 22.95
C VAL A 44 -9.36 2.76 21.42
N LEU A 45 -9.79 3.85 20.78
CA LEU A 45 -9.77 3.97 19.32
C LEU A 45 -8.35 3.91 18.75
N LEU A 46 -7.37 4.51 19.43
CA LEU A 46 -5.95 4.41 19.06
C LEU A 46 -5.44 2.96 19.16
N MET A 47 -5.88 2.22 20.17
CA MET A 47 -5.54 0.82 20.36
C MET A 47 -6.12 -0.06 19.24
N GLU A 48 -7.41 0.10 18.92
CA GLU A 48 -8.08 -0.60 17.82
C GLU A 48 -7.46 -0.26 16.47
N ALA A 49 -7.09 1.00 16.23
CA ALA A 49 -6.42 1.42 15.00
C ALA A 49 -5.03 0.76 14.81
N GLY A 50 -4.31 0.50 15.90
CA GLY A 50 -3.06 -0.27 15.88
C GLY A 50 -3.27 -1.75 15.53
N ILE A 51 -4.30 -2.37 16.10
CA ILE A 51 -4.65 -3.79 15.86
C ILE A 51 -5.16 -4.00 14.43
N TRP A 52 -5.92 -3.04 13.90
CA TRP A 52 -6.48 -3.10 12.54
C TRP A 52 -5.44 -2.80 11.44
N GLY A 53 -4.20 -2.50 11.81
CA GLY A 53 -3.13 -2.23 10.85
C GLY A 53 -3.39 -1.00 9.99
N LEU A 54 -4.08 0.03 10.52
CA LEU A 54 -4.39 1.25 9.77
C LEU A 54 -3.12 1.96 9.25
N SER A 55 -1.99 1.76 9.95
CA SER A 55 -0.67 2.22 9.52
C SER A 55 -0.20 1.58 8.20
N ALA A 56 -0.62 0.34 7.90
CA ALA A 56 -0.32 -0.32 6.62
C ALA A 56 -1.05 0.31 5.43
N LYS A 57 -2.21 0.96 5.68
CA LYS A 57 -2.99 1.66 4.66
C LYS A 57 -2.54 3.11 4.47
N LEU A 58 -2.04 3.75 5.54
CA LEU A 58 -1.53 5.13 5.51
C LEU A 58 -0.07 5.24 5.07
N PHE A 59 0.76 4.23 5.35
CA PHE A 59 2.15 4.16 4.88
C PHE A 59 2.41 2.85 4.11
N PRO A 60 1.77 2.65 2.94
CA PRO A 60 2.16 1.58 2.05
C PRO A 60 3.65 1.74 1.71
N ASN A 61 4.41 0.66 1.86
CA ASN A 61 5.85 0.64 1.65
C ASN A 61 6.15 0.63 0.15
N GLU A 62 5.79 1.72 -0.53
CA GLU A 62 5.85 1.93 -1.99
C GLU A 62 7.23 1.62 -2.54
N ARG A 63 8.30 1.86 -1.76
CA ARG A 63 9.69 1.58 -2.13
C ARG A 63 10.02 0.12 -2.48
N LYS A 64 9.10 -0.84 -2.28
CA LYS A 64 9.33 -2.24 -2.67
C LYS A 64 8.70 -2.63 -4.01
N PHE A 65 7.76 -1.85 -4.52
CA PHE A 65 7.02 -2.19 -5.74
C PHE A 65 6.97 -1.07 -6.78
N ILE A 66 7.68 0.06 -6.59
CA ILE A 66 7.67 1.20 -7.53
C ILE A 66 7.91 0.72 -8.97
N THR A 67 8.91 -0.13 -9.19
CA THR A 67 9.29 -0.54 -10.55
C THR A 67 8.26 -1.48 -11.19
N LEU A 68 7.71 -2.43 -10.44
CA LEU A 68 6.68 -3.33 -10.97
C LEU A 68 5.35 -2.60 -11.18
N ARG A 69 5.04 -1.64 -10.31
CA ARG A 69 3.85 -0.79 -10.43
C ARG A 69 3.96 0.18 -11.58
N ALA A 70 5.13 0.80 -11.79
CA ALA A 70 5.38 1.65 -12.95
C ALA A 70 5.25 0.87 -14.27
N GLU A 71 5.73 -0.37 -14.33
CA GLU A 71 5.54 -1.24 -15.50
C GLU A 71 4.06 -1.60 -15.70
N LEU A 72 3.32 -1.91 -14.62
CA LEU A 72 1.88 -2.16 -14.69
C LEU A 72 1.09 -0.94 -15.17
N ASP A 73 1.44 0.26 -14.69
CA ASP A 73 0.80 1.50 -15.12
C ASP A 73 1.03 1.73 -16.63
N GLY A 74 2.25 1.47 -17.13
CA GLY A 74 2.55 1.47 -18.57
C GLY A 74 1.74 0.45 -19.36
N MET A 75 1.52 -0.75 -18.81
CA MET A 75 0.69 -1.78 -19.45
C MET A 75 -0.79 -1.35 -19.56
N VAL A 76 -1.31 -0.56 -18.61
CA VAL A 76 -2.68 -0.02 -18.69
C VAL A 76 -2.82 0.94 -19.88
N ASP A 77 -1.79 1.74 -20.16
CA ASP A 77 -1.79 2.63 -21.32
C ASP A 77 -1.69 1.86 -22.64
N LEU A 78 -0.90 0.78 -22.70
CA LEU A 78 -0.87 -0.12 -23.87
C LEU A 78 -2.23 -0.78 -24.14
N VAL A 79 -2.97 -1.18 -23.11
CA VAL A 79 -4.33 -1.73 -23.27
C VAL A 79 -5.29 -0.70 -23.87
N ARG A 80 -5.17 0.57 -23.46
CA ARG A 80 -5.97 1.67 -24.02
C ARG A 80 -5.62 1.91 -25.48
N GLU A 81 -4.34 1.91 -25.81
CA GLU A 81 -3.86 2.10 -27.18
C GLU A 81 -4.32 0.93 -28.08
N LEU A 82 -4.22 -0.31 -27.60
CA LEU A 82 -4.69 -1.51 -28.31
C LEU A 82 -6.19 -1.45 -28.58
N ASN A 83 -6.97 -1.00 -27.60
CA ASN A 83 -8.42 -0.83 -27.79
C ASN A 83 -8.73 0.30 -28.78
N SER A 84 -7.96 1.38 -28.77
CA SER A 84 -8.14 2.50 -29.71
C SER A 84 -7.80 2.11 -31.15
N SER A 85 -6.77 1.28 -31.35
CA SER A 85 -6.42 0.76 -32.67
C SER A 85 -7.43 -0.27 -33.16
N ALA A 86 -7.92 -1.15 -32.30
CA ALA A 86 -8.95 -2.13 -32.64
C ALA A 86 -10.29 -1.49 -33.09
N LEU A 87 -10.61 -0.29 -32.60
CA LEU A 87 -11.81 0.46 -32.98
C LEU A 87 -11.65 1.27 -34.27
N SER A 88 -10.44 1.37 -34.81
CA SER A 88 -10.14 2.17 -35.99
C SER A 88 -10.16 1.30 -37.26
N ASP A 89 -10.98 1.66 -38.25
CA ASP A 89 -11.24 0.83 -39.45
C ASP A 89 -10.30 1.15 -40.63
N SER A 90 -9.00 1.26 -40.36
CA SER A 90 -7.99 1.60 -41.38
C SER A 90 -6.85 0.58 -41.41
N ASP A 91 -6.23 0.37 -42.57
CA ASP A 91 -5.07 -0.55 -42.67
C ASP A 91 -3.92 -0.15 -41.73
N ALA A 92 -3.73 1.16 -41.51
CA ALA A 92 -2.78 1.67 -40.52
C ALA A 92 -3.15 1.22 -39.09
N ALA A 93 -4.44 1.11 -38.77
CA ALA A 93 -4.89 0.64 -37.45
C ALA A 93 -4.48 -0.82 -37.18
N GLY A 94 -4.44 -1.67 -38.21
CA GLY A 94 -3.93 -3.04 -38.10
C GLY A 94 -2.44 -3.08 -37.72
N GLU A 95 -1.61 -2.28 -38.40
CA GLU A 95 -0.18 -2.17 -38.07
C GLU A 95 0.05 -1.61 -36.66
N HIS A 96 -0.73 -0.60 -36.27
CA HIS A 96 -0.70 -0.05 -34.92
C HIS A 96 -1.14 -1.08 -33.87
N PHE A 97 -2.16 -1.90 -34.15
CA PHE A 97 -2.61 -2.97 -33.28
C PHE A 97 -1.51 -4.03 -33.06
N ASP A 98 -0.92 -4.53 -34.14
CA ASP A 98 0.13 -5.55 -34.07
C ASP A 98 1.36 -5.06 -33.29
N ARG A 99 1.73 -3.79 -33.49
CA ARG A 99 2.81 -3.15 -32.75
C ARG A 99 2.51 -3.02 -31.26
N THR A 100 1.32 -2.53 -30.90
CA THR A 100 0.93 -2.41 -29.48
C THR A 100 0.83 -3.78 -28.82
N LEU A 101 0.35 -4.81 -29.53
CA LEU A 101 0.31 -6.18 -29.03
C LEU A 101 1.72 -6.73 -28.75
N ALA A 102 2.67 -6.49 -29.63
CA ALA A 102 4.07 -6.87 -29.41
C ALA A 102 4.67 -6.19 -28.17
N GLU A 103 4.42 -4.89 -27.98
CA GLU A 103 4.88 -4.13 -26.82
C GLU A 103 4.24 -4.64 -25.51
N MET A 104 2.97 -5.05 -25.54
CA MET A 104 2.32 -5.69 -24.40
C MET A 104 3.01 -7.01 -24.00
N HIS A 105 3.36 -7.85 -24.97
CA HIS A 105 4.10 -9.08 -24.69
C HIS A 105 5.48 -8.79 -24.08
N GLU A 106 6.17 -7.76 -24.57
CA GLU A 106 7.44 -7.34 -23.99
C GLU A 106 7.28 -6.81 -22.56
N SER A 107 6.25 -6.01 -22.29
CA SER A 107 5.94 -5.52 -20.94
C SER A 107 5.67 -6.67 -19.96
N VAL A 108 4.95 -7.72 -20.39
CA VAL A 108 4.76 -8.94 -19.57
C VAL A 108 6.09 -9.63 -19.27
N ASN A 109 6.99 -9.72 -20.26
CA ASN A 109 8.33 -10.26 -20.04
C ASN A 109 9.12 -9.41 -19.03
N ARG A 110 9.11 -8.08 -19.14
CA ARG A 110 9.75 -7.17 -18.18
C ARG A 110 9.17 -7.33 -16.76
N MET A 111 7.85 -7.42 -16.62
CA MET A 111 7.20 -7.68 -15.33
C MET A 111 7.64 -9.02 -14.72
N SER A 112 7.75 -10.08 -15.54
CA SER A 112 8.21 -11.39 -15.07
C SER A 112 9.65 -11.34 -14.54
N GLN A 113 10.53 -10.61 -15.22
CA GLN A 113 11.92 -10.41 -14.80
C GLN A 113 11.98 -9.59 -13.51
N LEU A 114 11.22 -8.51 -13.43
CA LEU A 114 11.12 -7.68 -12.23
C LEU A 114 10.58 -8.47 -11.03
N ALA A 115 9.59 -9.33 -11.24
CA ALA A 115 9.04 -10.22 -10.23
C ALA A 115 10.06 -11.29 -9.80
N GLY A 116 10.80 -11.90 -10.74
CA GLY A 116 11.85 -12.88 -10.48
C GLY A 116 13.02 -12.31 -9.68
N ILE A 117 13.49 -11.10 -10.02
CA ILE A 117 14.53 -10.38 -9.26
C ILE A 117 14.06 -10.09 -7.84
N GLN A 118 12.80 -9.65 -7.66
CA GLN A 118 12.24 -9.38 -6.34
C GLN A 118 12.04 -10.65 -5.50
N ALA A 119 11.66 -11.77 -6.12
CA ALA A 119 11.55 -13.08 -5.47
C ALA A 119 12.91 -13.57 -4.97
N HIS A 120 13.95 -13.51 -5.80
CA HIS A 120 15.32 -13.89 -5.40
C HIS A 120 15.92 -12.98 -4.33
N VAL A 121 15.61 -11.68 -4.33
CA VAL A 121 16.06 -10.74 -3.28
C VAL A 121 15.30 -10.95 -1.96
N ALA A 122 14.07 -11.48 -2.01
CA ALA A 122 13.29 -11.82 -0.83
C ALA A 122 13.79 -13.09 -0.14
N ASP A 123 14.31 -14.06 -0.91
CA ASP A 123 14.80 -15.35 -0.41
C ASP A 123 16.18 -15.27 0.25
N ARG A 124 17.03 -14.31 -0.14
CA ARG A 124 18.35 -14.07 0.48
C ARG A 124 18.33 -13.24 1.78
N LYS A 125 17.18 -12.95 2.40
CA LYS A 125 17.05 -12.04 3.56
C LYS A 125 16.18 -12.56 4.70
#